data_AF-A0A6J2J2Z1-F1
#
_entry.id   AF-A0A6J2J2Z1-F1
#
_cell.length_a   1.000
_cell.length_b   1.000
_cell.length_c   1.000
_cell.angle_alpha   90.00
_cell.angle_beta   90.00
_cell.angle_gamma   90.00
#
_symmetry.space_group_name_H-M   'P 1'
#
loop_
_entity.id
_entity.type
_entity.pdbx_description
1 polymer ?
#
loop_
_entity_poly.entity_id
_entity_poly.type
_entity_poly.pdbx_seq_one_letter_code
_entity_poly.pdbx_strand_id
1 'polypeptide(L)'
;MDAILNCSAEDLEDYYNLLGCDELSTVEQILAEYKIKALECHPDKHPGNPKAVESFQKLQQAKEILTNEESRARYDYWRRSHITIPFQQWEALSSSVKTVGAV
;
A
#
# COMPACT_ATOMS: atom_id res chain seq x y z
N MET A 1 8.51 -3.42 -25.13
CA MET A 1 7.94 -4.43 -24.21
C MET A 1 6.74 -3.78 -23.56
N ASP A 2 5.59 -4.01 -24.16
CA ASP A 2 4.30 -3.49 -23.71
C ASP A 2 3.96 -4.13 -22.37
N ALA A 3 4.04 -3.33 -21.30
CA ALA A 3 3.42 -3.63 -20.03
C ALA A 3 1.91 -3.56 -20.25
N ILE A 4 1.36 -4.62 -20.86
CA ILE A 4 -0.07 -4.90 -20.85
C ILE A 4 -0.41 -5.01 -19.36
N LEU A 5 -1.02 -3.95 -18.81
CA LEU A 5 -1.63 -3.95 -17.49
C LEU A 5 -2.65 -5.08 -17.47
N ASN A 6 -2.20 -6.26 -17.06
CA ASN A 6 -3.05 -7.34 -16.63
C ASN A 6 -3.66 -6.90 -15.29
N CYS A 7 -4.72 -6.09 -15.36
CA CYS A 7 -5.61 -5.82 -14.24
C CYS A 7 -6.40 -7.10 -13.92
N SER A 8 -5.74 -8.09 -13.32
CA SER A 8 -6.43 -9.15 -12.58
C SER A 8 -6.92 -8.53 -11.28
N ALA A 9 -8.23 -8.58 -11.07
CA ALA A 9 -8.89 -7.98 -9.90
C ALA A 9 -8.43 -8.56 -8.55
N GLU A 10 -7.68 -9.66 -8.54
CA GLU A 10 -7.10 -10.33 -7.37
C GLU A 10 -5.74 -9.73 -6.93
N ASP A 11 -5.10 -8.91 -7.78
CA ASP A 11 -3.76 -8.35 -7.55
C ASP A 11 -3.77 -6.93 -6.91
N LEU A 12 -4.97 -6.42 -6.64
CA LEU A 12 -5.21 -5.08 -6.08
C LEU A 12 -5.04 -5.00 -4.55
N GLU A 13 -4.72 -6.12 -3.90
CA GLU A 13 -4.52 -6.21 -2.45
C GLU A 13 -3.04 -6.14 -2.04
N ASP A 14 -2.10 -6.37 -2.98
CA ASP A 14 -0.67 -6.24 -2.72
C ASP A 14 -0.20 -4.80 -2.92
N TYR A 15 0.46 -4.24 -1.89
CA TYR A 15 0.97 -2.85 -1.94
C TYR A 15 2.03 -2.63 -3.02
N TYR A 16 2.85 -3.65 -3.27
CA TYR A 16 3.86 -3.65 -4.34
C TYR A 16 3.22 -3.50 -5.72
N ASN A 17 2.25 -4.37 -6.04
CA ASN A 17 1.54 -4.31 -7.32
C ASN A 17 0.68 -3.06 -7.46
N LEU A 18 0.08 -2.61 -6.35
CA LEU A 18 -0.71 -1.39 -6.32
C LEU A 18 0.11 -0.15 -6.68
N LEU A 19 1.39 -0.09 -6.27
CA LEU A 19 2.34 0.94 -6.70
C LEU A 19 3.02 0.61 -8.04
N GLY A 20 3.05 -0.66 -8.43
CA GLY A 20 3.77 -1.14 -9.61
C GLY A 20 5.27 -1.24 -9.37
N CYS A 21 5.65 -1.48 -8.12
CA CYS A 21 7.04 -1.59 -7.67
C CYS A 21 7.29 -2.99 -7.11
N ASP A 22 8.56 -3.34 -6.95
CA ASP A 22 9.00 -4.65 -6.47
C ASP A 22 9.52 -4.56 -5.03
N GLU A 23 9.74 -5.70 -4.37
CA GLU A 23 10.36 -5.73 -3.03
C GLU A 23 11.77 -5.11 -3.02
N LEU A 24 12.43 -5.14 -4.18
CA LEU A 24 13.74 -4.57 -4.45
C LEU A 24 13.71 -3.06 -4.75
N SER A 25 12.53 -2.47 -4.95
CA SER A 25 12.40 -1.05 -5.25
C SER A 25 12.82 -0.18 -4.06
N THR A 26 13.61 0.85 -4.37
CA THR A 26 14.04 1.82 -3.35
C THR A 26 12.89 2.73 -2.93
N VAL A 27 13.00 3.32 -1.75
CA VAL A 27 12.02 4.29 -1.23
C VAL A 27 11.80 5.45 -2.21
N GLU A 28 12.85 5.91 -2.89
CA GLU A 28 12.78 6.97 -3.89
C GLU A 28 11.95 6.56 -5.12
N GLN A 29 12.13 5.34 -5.62
CA GLN A 29 11.33 4.80 -6.74
C GLN A 29 9.87 4.67 -6.35
N ILE A 30 9.60 4.11 -5.17
CA ILE A 30 8.23 3.97 -4.63
C ILE A 30 7.53 5.33 -4.55
N LEU A 31 8.23 6.36 -4.08
CA LEU A 31 7.69 7.73 -4.01
C LEU A 31 7.46 8.34 -5.39
N ALA A 32 8.29 7.99 -6.39
CA ALA A 32 8.12 8.44 -7.76
C ALA A 32 6.89 7.78 -8.42
N GLU A 33 6.80 6.44 -8.39
CA GLU A 33 5.64 5.69 -8.90
C GLU A 33 4.34 6.11 -8.22
N TYR A 34 4.36 6.27 -6.89
CA TYR A 34 3.21 6.76 -6.13
C TYR A 34 2.70 8.09 -6.68
N LYS A 35 3.59 9.07 -6.94
CA LYS A 35 3.18 10.38 -7.44
C LYS A 35 2.50 10.28 -8.81
N ILE A 36 3.03 9.43 -9.69
CA ILE A 36 2.46 9.23 -11.03
C ILE A 36 1.05 8.64 -10.91
N LYS A 37 0.91 7.52 -10.21
CA LYS A 37 -0.39 6.86 -10.00
C LYS A 37 -1.40 7.72 -9.25
N ALA A 38 -0.95 8.46 -8.23
CA ALA A 38 -1.80 9.36 -7.46
C ALA A 38 -2.38 10.49 -8.31
N LEU A 39 -1.63 10.99 -9.31
CA LEU A 39 -2.11 12.00 -10.26
C LEU A 39 -3.10 11.41 -11.26
N GLU A 40 -2.91 10.15 -11.68
CA GLU A 40 -3.80 9.43 -12.58
C GLU A 40 -5.15 9.07 -11.92
N CYS A 41 -5.10 8.62 -10.67
CA CYS A 41 -6.27 8.27 -9.85
C CYS A 41 -6.81 9.44 -9.01
N HIS A 42 -6.36 10.67 -9.25
CA HIS A 42 -6.71 11.81 -8.40
C HIS A 42 -8.23 12.09 -8.42
N PRO A 43 -8.90 12.19 -7.26
CA PRO A 43 -10.35 12.37 -7.18
C PRO A 43 -10.85 13.67 -7.82
N ASP A 44 -9.99 14.69 -7.93
CA ASP A 44 -10.29 15.95 -8.64
C ASP A 44 -10.52 15.76 -10.14
N LYS A 45 -9.81 14.81 -10.77
CA LYS A 45 -10.01 14.47 -12.19
C LYS A 45 -11.18 13.51 -12.41
N HIS A 46 -11.61 12.82 -11.35
CA HIS A 46 -12.71 11.85 -11.37
C HIS A 46 -13.78 12.22 -10.32
N PRO A 47 -14.39 13.41 -10.42
CA PRO A 47 -15.37 13.86 -9.44
C PRO A 47 -16.57 12.88 -9.42
N GLY A 48 -16.85 12.32 -8.24
CA GLY A 48 -17.99 11.42 -8.03
C GLY A 48 -17.71 9.93 -8.25
N ASN A 49 -16.47 9.51 -8.47
CA ASN A 49 -16.13 8.09 -8.56
C ASN A 49 -15.59 7.56 -7.22
N PRO A 50 -16.41 6.85 -6.41
CA PRO A 50 -15.96 6.35 -5.09
C PRO A 50 -14.80 5.36 -5.20
N LYS A 51 -14.66 4.67 -6.34
CA LYS A 51 -13.54 3.77 -6.61
C LYS A 51 -12.20 4.51 -6.71
N ALA A 52 -12.19 5.75 -7.21
CA ALA A 52 -10.98 6.55 -7.28
C ALA A 52 -10.50 6.95 -5.87
N VAL A 53 -11.44 7.28 -4.98
CA VAL A 53 -11.15 7.59 -3.57
C VAL A 53 -10.55 6.37 -2.86
N GLU A 54 -11.17 5.20 -3.00
CA GLU A 54 -10.67 3.97 -2.40
C GLU A 54 -9.28 3.59 -2.93
N SER A 55 -9.08 3.68 -4.25
CA SER A 55 -7.78 3.39 -4.88
C SER A 55 -6.69 4.36 -4.41
N PHE A 56 -7.02 5.64 -4.28
CA PHE A 56 -6.09 6.66 -3.77
C PHE A 56 -5.70 6.41 -2.31
N GLN A 57 -6.67 6.05 -1.46
CA GLN A 57 -6.40 5.67 -0.07
C GLN A 57 -5.49 4.46 0.02
N LYS A 58 -5.72 3.42 -0.79
CA LYS A 58 -4.85 2.25 -0.88
C LYS A 58 -3.44 2.63 -1.35
N LEU A 59 -3.30 3.51 -2.34
CA LEU A 59 -2.01 4.00 -2.85
C LEU A 59 -1.22 4.71 -1.75
N GLN A 60 -1.90 5.55 -0.98
CA GLN A 60 -1.28 6.30 0.10
C GLN A 60 -0.79 5.38 1.22
N GLN A 61 -1.60 4.39 1.59
CA GLN A 61 -1.22 3.37 2.57
C GLN A 61 -0.03 2.54 2.08
N ALA A 62 -0.10 2.01 0.85
CA ALA A 62 0.98 1.24 0.25
C ALA A 62 2.30 2.02 0.31
N LYS A 63 2.26 3.31 -0.05
CA LYS A 63 3.43 4.19 0.06
C LYS A 63 3.93 4.26 1.51
N GLU A 64 3.09 4.60 2.48
CA GLU A 64 3.55 4.76 3.87
C GLU A 64 4.19 3.49 4.42
N ILE A 65 3.61 2.33 4.12
CA ILE A 65 4.14 1.03 4.57
C ILE A 65 5.45 0.69 3.88
N LEU A 66 5.53 0.83 2.55
CA LEU A 66 6.73 0.48 1.81
C LEU A 66 7.86 1.49 1.99
N THR A 67 7.57 2.76 2.31
CA THR A 67 8.61 3.79 2.53
C THR A 67 9.31 3.65 3.88
N ASN A 68 8.68 3.03 4.88
CA ASN A 68 9.27 2.79 6.18
C ASN A 68 9.76 1.34 6.29
N GLU A 69 11.06 1.15 6.52
CA GLU A 69 11.66 -0.19 6.63
C GLU A 69 11.00 -1.04 7.71
N GLU A 70 10.60 -0.44 8.85
CA GLU A 70 9.93 -1.15 9.93
C GLU A 70 8.54 -1.65 9.51
N SER A 71 7.76 -0.78 8.86
CA SER A 71 6.43 -1.11 8.37
C SER A 71 6.48 -2.10 7.21
N ARG A 72 7.48 -1.98 6.32
CA ARG A 72 7.74 -2.93 5.24
C ARG A 72 8.04 -4.33 5.81
N ALA A 73 8.97 -4.44 6.76
CA ALA A 73 9.29 -5.72 7.40
C ALA A 73 8.08 -6.36 8.10
N ARG A 74 7.22 -5.53 8.72
CA ARG A 74 5.93 -5.94 9.29
C ARG A 74 4.97 -6.47 8.23
N TYR A 75 4.88 -5.79 7.10
CA TYR A 75 4.06 -6.21 5.97
C TYR A 75 4.53 -7.54 5.38
N ASP A 76 5.83 -7.70 5.14
CA ASP A 76 6.42 -8.96 4.68
C ASP A 76 6.16 -10.11 5.68
N TYR A 77 6.27 -9.84 6.98
CA TYR A 77 5.92 -10.82 8.01
C TYR A 77 4.45 -11.22 7.96
N TRP A 78 3.54 -10.25 7.84
CA TRP A 78 2.10 -10.51 7.71
C TRP A 78 1.78 -11.35 6.47
N ARG A 79 2.36 -11.01 5.31
CA ARG A 79 2.23 -11.79 4.05
C ARG A 79 2.69 -13.23 4.24
N ARG A 80 3.89 -13.41 4.81
CA ARG A 80 4.47 -14.76 5.02
C ARG A 80 3.75 -15.56 6.10
N SER A 81 3.02 -14.91 7.00
CA SER A 81 2.25 -15.57 8.06
C SER A 81 0.86 -16.02 7.59
N HIS A 82 0.44 -15.69 6.36
CA HIS A 82 -0.87 -16.05 5.79
C HIS A 82 -2.03 -15.71 6.73
N ILE A 83 -1.95 -14.55 7.39
CA ILE A 83 -2.95 -14.10 8.35
C ILE A 83 -4.22 -13.68 7.59
N THR A 84 -5.37 -14.22 7.98
CA THR A 84 -6.68 -13.93 7.34
C THR A 84 -7.17 -12.49 7.60
N ILE A 85 -6.64 -11.84 8.64
CA ILE A 85 -6.98 -10.47 9.00
C ILE A 85 -6.25 -9.50 8.07
N PRO A 86 -6.91 -8.45 7.52
CA PRO A 86 -6.24 -7.48 6.65
C PRO A 86 -5.09 -6.76 7.36
N PHE A 87 -4.02 -6.44 6.62
CA PHE A 87 -2.79 -5.86 7.18
C PHE A 87 -3.05 -4.62 8.04
N GLN A 88 -3.96 -3.73 7.63
CA GLN A 88 -4.30 -2.53 8.39
C GLN A 88 -4.77 -2.84 9.81
N GLN A 89 -5.64 -3.85 9.94
CA GLN A 89 -6.17 -4.26 11.22
C GLN A 89 -5.10 -4.98 12.03
N TRP A 90 -4.25 -5.79 11.39
CA TRP A 90 -3.12 -6.43 12.05
C TRP A 90 -2.10 -5.42 12.59
N GLU A 91 -1.78 -4.37 11.83
CA GLU A 91 -0.88 -3.31 12.25
C GLU A 91 -1.48 -2.50 13.42
N ALA A 92 -2.77 -2.16 13.36
CA ALA A 92 -3.46 -1.47 14.44
C ALA A 92 -3.45 -2.26 15.76
N LEU A 93 -3.62 -3.58 15.69
CA LEU A 93 -3.50 -4.47 16.85
C LEU A 93 -2.05 -4.51 17.38
N SER A 94 -1.06 -4.54 16.48
CA SER A 94 0.36 -4.51 16.84
C SER A 94 0.86 -3.15 17.34
N SER A 95 0.20 -2.04 17.01
CA SER A 95 0.55 -0.71 17.52
C SER A 95 -0.08 -0.45 18.89
N SER A 96 -1.29 -0.96 19.13
CA SER A 96 -2.00 -0.83 20.41
C SER A 96 -1.21 -1.39 21.61
N VAL A 97 -0.42 -2.45 21.44
CA VAL A 97 0.41 -3.01 22.53
C VAL A 97 1.59 -2.10 22.92
N LYS A 98 1.98 -1.12 22.10
CA LYS A 98 3.14 -0.25 22.35
C LYS A 98 2.81 0.98 23.21
N THR A 99 1.53 1.30 23.45
CA THR A 99 1.11 2.54 24.14
C THR A 99 0.83 2.39 25.66
N VAL A 100 1.28 1.30 26.31
CA VAL A 100 1.07 1.06 27.75
C VAL A 100 2.37 1.24 28.58
N GLY A 101 3.29 2.10 28.12
CA GLY A 101 4.61 2.28 28.74
C GLY A 101 5.00 3.72 29.10
N ALA A 102 4.04 4.62 29.33
CA ALA A 102 4.33 5.97 29.82
C ALA A 102 3.40 6.32 30.99
N VAL A 103 3.75 5.86 32.18
CA VAL A 103 3.33 6.41 33.47
C VAL A 103 4.52 6.44 34.40
#